data_AF-A0A518EYY4-F1
#
_entry.id   AF-A0A518EYY4-F1
#
_cell.length_a   1.000
_cell.length_b   1.000
_cell.length_c   1.000
_cell.angle_alpha   90.00
_cell.angle_beta   90.00
_cell.angle_gamma   90.00
#
_symmetry.space_group_name_H-M   'P 1'
#
loop_
_entity.id
_entity.type
_entity.pdbx_description
1 polymer ?
#
loop_
_entity_poly.entity_id
_entity_poly.type
_entity_poly.pdbx_seq_one_letter_code
_entity_poly.pdbx_strand_id
1 'polypeptide(L)'
;MSALATILHGLKSPINVGSIVRTHVAMGGGPLVMVGLEQPWRFGKGSQAFSRKLETLCEITYLSDDSAFFEWCARGSWVPVALEIRPEATPIHRSTWPERAALVLGNERTGLSDEFLAECDAVVRIPQFGPVASLNVAIAHGMAAYELQRSRQDPRIPVAGKYPEPYRPTSKPQ
;
A
#
# COMPACT_ATOMS: atom_id res chain seq x y z
N MET A 1 -9.87 1.94 -14.84
CA MET A 1 -9.52 0.67 -14.15
C MET A 1 -9.15 1.02 -12.73
N SER A 2 -9.67 0.26 -11.76
CA SER A 2 -9.35 0.46 -10.35
C SER A 2 -7.88 0.14 -10.07
N ALA A 3 -7.16 1.02 -9.37
CA ALA A 3 -5.72 0.95 -9.15
C ALA A 3 -5.36 1.13 -7.66
N LEU A 4 -4.40 0.33 -7.18
CA LEU A 4 -3.85 0.41 -5.83
C LEU A 4 -2.43 0.97 -5.91
N ALA A 5 -2.17 2.10 -5.26
CA ALA A 5 -0.82 2.53 -4.92
C ALA A 5 -0.55 2.22 -3.43
N THR A 6 0.63 1.68 -3.14
CA THR A 6 1.06 1.45 -1.75
C THR A 6 2.02 2.56 -1.35
N ILE A 7 1.73 3.26 -0.27
CA ILE A 7 2.56 4.37 0.24
C ILE A 7 3.17 3.95 1.58
N LEU A 8 4.50 3.99 1.65
CA LEU A 8 5.29 3.71 2.86
C LEU A 8 5.78 5.03 3.42
N HIS A 9 5.09 5.56 4.43
CA HIS A 9 5.40 6.84 5.06
C HIS A 9 6.31 6.60 6.27
N GLY A 10 7.56 7.04 6.16
CA GLY A 10 8.54 6.93 7.25
C GLY A 10 8.89 5.50 7.67
N LEU A 11 8.53 4.48 6.88
CA LEU A 11 8.74 3.08 7.23
C LEU A 11 10.22 2.68 7.14
N LYS A 12 10.76 2.04 8.19
CA LYS A 12 12.21 1.75 8.27
C LYS A 12 12.59 0.28 8.41
N SER A 13 11.64 -0.64 8.65
CA SER A 13 11.97 -2.06 8.82
C SER A 13 12.16 -2.79 7.49
N PRO A 14 13.33 -3.41 7.23
CA PRO A 14 13.53 -4.22 6.02
C PRO A 14 12.57 -5.40 5.91
N ILE A 15 12.19 -6.00 7.05
CA ILE A 15 11.26 -7.13 7.09
C ILE A 15 9.87 -6.69 6.62
N ASN A 16 9.39 -5.56 7.14
CA ASN A 16 8.08 -5.02 6.77
C ASN A 16 8.08 -4.56 5.32
N VAL A 17 9.09 -3.78 4.90
CA VAL A 17 9.22 -3.32 3.50
C VAL A 17 9.22 -4.51 2.55
N GLY A 18 10.02 -5.55 2.82
CA GLY A 18 10.08 -6.73 1.96
C GLY A 18 8.75 -7.49 1.88
N SER A 19 8.06 -7.64 3.02
CA SER A 19 6.76 -8.32 3.10
C SER A 19 5.64 -7.53 2.41
N ILE A 20 5.66 -6.20 2.54
CA ILE A 20 4.72 -5.30 1.86
C ILE A 20 4.94 -5.32 0.36
N VAL A 21 6.19 -5.25 -0.12
CA VAL A 21 6.51 -5.36 -1.56
C VAL A 21 5.94 -6.64 -2.15
N ARG A 22 6.16 -7.78 -1.48
CA ARG A 22 5.62 -9.07 -1.94
C ARG A 22 4.09 -9.04 -2.06
N THR A 23 3.42 -8.47 -1.06
CA THR A 23 1.96 -8.38 -1.05
C THR A 23 1.44 -7.39 -2.09
N HIS A 24 2.10 -6.24 -2.25
CA HIS A 24 1.79 -5.25 -3.26
C HIS A 24 1.83 -5.84 -4.67
N VAL A 25 2.88 -6.60 -4.99
CA VAL A 25 2.99 -7.30 -6.28
C VAL A 25 1.90 -8.37 -6.42
N ALA A 26 1.65 -9.17 -5.37
CA ALA A 26 0.63 -10.21 -5.40
C ALA A 26 -0.79 -9.65 -5.61
N MET A 27 -1.07 -8.46 -5.10
CA MET A 27 -2.35 -7.76 -5.30
C MET A 27 -2.41 -7.03 -6.66
N GLY A 28 -1.36 -7.11 -7.48
CA GLY A 28 -1.27 -6.39 -8.75
C GLY A 28 -1.35 -4.88 -8.55
N GLY A 29 -0.65 -4.37 -7.52
CA GLY A 29 -0.49 -2.95 -7.25
C GLY A 29 0.24 -2.22 -8.38
N GLY A 30 -0.01 -0.92 -8.48
CA GLY A 30 0.65 -0.01 -9.41
C GLY A 30 1.87 0.64 -8.76
N PRO A 31 1.84 1.95 -8.43
CA PRO A 31 2.98 2.61 -7.80
C PRO A 31 3.27 2.10 -6.38
N LEU A 32 4.56 1.94 -6.08
CA LEU A 32 5.07 1.83 -4.72
C LEU A 32 5.79 3.14 -4.37
N VAL A 33 5.26 3.90 -3.41
CA VAL A 33 5.78 5.21 -3.06
C VAL A 33 6.39 5.18 -1.66
N MET A 34 7.60 5.72 -1.51
CA MET A 34 8.25 5.89 -0.21
C MET A 34 8.38 7.38 0.11
N VAL A 35 7.88 7.78 1.28
CA VAL A 35 7.80 9.18 1.70
C VAL A 35 8.64 9.41 2.94
N GLY A 36 9.36 10.53 3.00
CA GLY A 36 10.07 10.96 4.21
C GLY A 36 11.37 10.20 4.51
N LEU A 37 12.03 9.66 3.48
CA LEU A 37 13.35 9.03 3.61
C LEU A 37 14.45 10.04 3.24
N GLU A 38 15.51 10.10 4.06
CA GLU A 38 16.70 10.93 3.78
C GLU A 38 17.45 10.48 2.52
N GLN A 39 17.39 9.18 2.21
CA GLN A 39 17.99 8.59 1.02
C GLN A 39 17.06 7.50 0.46
N PRO A 40 17.13 7.22 -0.85
CA PRO A 40 16.42 6.11 -1.45
C PRO A 40 16.69 4.79 -0.72
N TRP A 41 15.62 4.04 -0.49
CA TRP A 41 15.68 2.75 0.20
C TRP A 41 16.59 1.76 -0.53
N ARG A 42 17.51 1.14 0.20
CA ARG A 42 18.41 0.12 -0.36
C ARG A 42 17.85 -1.27 -0.13
N PHE A 43 17.35 -1.90 -1.20
CA PHE A 43 16.92 -3.28 -1.17
C PHE A 43 18.15 -4.21 -1.10
N GLY A 44 18.34 -4.86 0.06
CA GLY A 44 19.43 -5.79 0.32
C GLY A 44 18.94 -7.09 0.95
N LYS A 45 19.87 -7.91 1.47
CA LYS A 45 19.56 -9.25 2.02
C LYS A 45 18.39 -9.24 3.01
N GLY A 46 18.30 -8.22 3.86
CA GLY A 46 17.24 -8.10 4.87
C GLY A 46 15.84 -8.01 4.27
N SER A 47 15.59 -7.09 3.34
CA SER A 47 14.28 -6.97 2.68
C SER A 47 14.05 -8.05 1.63
N GLN A 48 15.10 -8.42 0.87
CA GLN A 48 15.01 -9.42 -0.19
C GLN A 48 14.74 -10.83 0.31
N ALA A 49 15.09 -11.14 1.57
CA ALA A 49 14.66 -12.38 2.22
C ALA A 49 13.12 -12.51 2.22
N PHE A 50 12.38 -11.40 2.29
CA PHE A 50 10.92 -11.39 2.33
C PHE A 50 10.30 -11.05 0.98
N SER A 51 10.84 -10.05 0.26
CA SER A 51 10.34 -9.64 -1.05
C SER A 51 10.65 -10.65 -2.15
N ARG A 52 11.70 -11.47 -2.00
CA ARG A 52 12.20 -12.37 -3.07
C ARG A 52 12.60 -11.62 -4.35
N LYS A 53 13.15 -10.42 -4.19
CA LYS A 53 13.53 -9.50 -5.29
C LYS A 53 12.35 -8.97 -6.11
N LEU A 54 11.11 -9.12 -5.64
CA LEU A 54 9.93 -8.62 -6.35
C LEU A 54 9.90 -7.10 -6.48
N GLU A 55 10.73 -6.35 -5.74
CA GLU A 55 10.89 -4.91 -5.93
C GLU A 55 11.31 -4.52 -7.36
N THR A 56 11.94 -5.43 -8.11
CA THR A 56 12.32 -5.18 -9.51
C THR A 56 11.12 -5.15 -10.46
N LEU A 57 9.94 -5.57 -9.99
CA LEU A 57 8.68 -5.50 -10.73
C LEU A 57 7.88 -4.25 -10.37
N CYS A 58 8.33 -3.47 -9.38
CA CYS A 58 7.62 -2.29 -8.89
C CYS A 58 8.15 -1.03 -9.58
N GLU A 59 7.25 -0.11 -9.91
CA GLU A 59 7.60 1.28 -10.17
C GLU A 59 7.73 2.01 -8.83
N ILE A 60 8.96 2.29 -8.40
CA ILE A 60 9.23 2.87 -7.08
C ILE A 60 9.47 4.37 -7.20
N THR A 61 8.66 5.16 -6.49
CA THR A 61 8.81 6.62 -6.37
C THR A 61 9.28 7.00 -4.97
N TYR A 62 10.21 7.94 -4.86
CA TYR A 62 10.69 8.49 -3.60
C TYR A 62 10.27 9.95 -3.50
N LEU A 63 9.60 10.31 -2.41
CA LEU A 63 9.13 11.67 -2.13
C LEU A 63 9.74 12.16 -0.81
N SER A 64 10.16 13.42 -0.78
CA SER A 64 10.91 13.99 0.34
C SER A 64 10.08 14.15 1.60
N ASP A 65 8.81 14.50 1.46
CA ASP A 65 7.95 14.96 2.55
C ASP A 65 6.46 14.84 2.18
N ASP A 66 5.61 15.25 3.12
CA ASP A 66 4.16 15.17 3.04
C ASP A 66 3.61 16.07 1.92
N SER A 67 4.17 17.27 1.74
CA SER A 67 3.77 18.19 0.65
C SER A 67 4.01 17.54 -0.71
N ALA A 68 5.20 16.96 -0.92
CA ALA A 68 5.51 16.25 -2.16
C ALA A 68 4.58 15.05 -2.39
N PHE A 69 4.14 14.37 -1.33
CA PHE A 69 3.17 13.28 -1.40
C PHE A 69 1.78 13.74 -1.83
N PHE A 70 1.21 14.76 -1.21
CA PHE A 70 -0.12 15.25 -1.58
C PHE A 70 -0.14 15.88 -2.98
N GLU A 71 0.94 16.57 -3.39
CA GLU A 71 1.10 17.01 -4.77
C GLU A 71 1.15 15.86 -5.78
N TRP A 72 1.87 14.77 -5.45
CA TRP A 72 1.91 13.57 -6.28
C TRP A 72 0.52 12.94 -6.41
N CYS A 73 -0.24 12.92 -5.31
CA CYS A 73 -1.62 12.46 -5.33
C CYS A 73 -2.49 13.30 -6.26
N ALA A 74 -2.44 14.63 -6.14
CA ALA A 74 -3.20 15.56 -6.98
C ALA A 74 -2.86 15.39 -8.47
N ARG A 75 -1.57 15.35 -8.84
CA ARG A 75 -1.12 15.17 -10.23
C ARG A 75 -1.55 13.83 -10.82
N GLY A 76 -1.54 12.77 -10.01
CA GLY A 76 -1.89 11.42 -10.43
C GLY A 76 -3.35 11.03 -10.22
N SER A 77 -4.20 11.96 -9.76
CA SER A 77 -5.58 11.70 -9.33
C SER A 77 -5.68 10.50 -8.38
N TRP A 78 -4.73 10.40 -7.43
CA TRP A 78 -4.78 9.42 -6.36
C TRP A 78 -5.51 9.99 -5.16
N VAL A 79 -6.32 9.16 -4.52
CA VAL A 79 -7.04 9.49 -3.30
C VAL A 79 -6.28 8.89 -2.12
N PRO A 80 -5.62 9.69 -1.27
CA PRO A 80 -4.95 9.22 -0.05
C PRO A 80 -5.94 8.58 0.93
N VAL A 81 -5.69 7.32 1.26
CA VAL A 81 -6.45 6.55 2.26
C VAL A 81 -5.48 6.05 3.32
N ALA A 82 -5.50 6.66 4.50
CA ALA A 82 -4.65 6.29 5.63
C ALA A 82 -5.15 5.04 6.33
N LEU A 83 -4.26 4.08 6.58
CA LEU A 83 -4.54 2.92 7.43
C LEU A 83 -4.01 3.19 8.84
N GLU A 84 -4.89 3.56 9.77
CA GLU A 84 -4.51 3.94 11.13
C GLU A 84 -5.55 3.51 12.17
N ILE A 85 -5.08 3.18 13.38
CA ILE A 85 -5.94 2.72 14.48
C ILE A 85 -6.47 3.94 15.23
N ARG A 86 -7.57 4.51 14.72
CA ARG A 86 -8.30 5.61 15.37
C ARG A 86 -9.74 5.23 15.70
N PRO A 87 -10.31 5.63 16.84
CA PRO A 87 -11.71 5.36 17.17
C PRO A 87 -12.70 5.82 16.08
N GLU A 88 -12.41 6.98 15.49
CA GLU A 88 -13.19 7.65 14.44
C GLU A 88 -12.98 7.07 13.04
N ALA A 89 -11.93 6.26 12.83
CA ALA A 89 -11.63 5.70 11.52
C ALA A 89 -12.66 4.64 11.09
N THR A 90 -12.95 4.63 9.79
CA THR A 90 -13.95 3.73 9.21
C THR A 90 -13.41 2.30 9.19
N PRO A 91 -14.14 1.29 9.71
CA PRO A 91 -13.72 -0.10 9.58
C PRO A 91 -13.52 -0.51 8.12
N ILE A 92 -12.38 -1.12 7.76
CA ILE A 92 -12.01 -1.43 6.37
C ILE A 92 -13.09 -2.20 5.57
N HIS A 93 -13.86 -3.06 6.23
CA HIS A 93 -14.93 -3.85 5.62
C HIS A 93 -16.24 -3.07 5.38
N ARG A 94 -16.30 -1.82 5.84
CA ARG A 94 -17.41 -0.87 5.64
C ARG A 94 -16.99 0.33 4.79
N SER A 95 -15.71 0.43 4.44
CA SER A 95 -15.17 1.54 3.67
C SER A 95 -15.62 1.45 2.21
N THR A 96 -15.94 2.60 1.63
CA THR A 96 -16.04 2.74 0.18
C THR A 96 -14.65 3.08 -0.35
N TRP A 97 -14.11 2.21 -1.20
CA TRP A 97 -12.75 2.39 -1.72
C TRP A 97 -12.77 3.20 -3.02
N PRO A 98 -11.90 4.23 -3.14
CA PRO A 98 -11.79 5.01 -4.37
C PRO A 98 -11.20 4.18 -5.50
N GLU A 99 -11.49 4.58 -6.75
CA GLU A 99 -10.95 3.91 -7.93
C GLU A 99 -9.41 3.93 -7.94
N ARG A 100 -8.79 5.05 -7.58
CA ARG A 100 -7.33 5.21 -7.49
C ARG A 100 -6.94 5.46 -6.04
N ALA A 101 -6.86 4.40 -5.26
CA ALA A 101 -6.52 4.47 -3.84
C ALA A 101 -5.00 4.52 -3.65
N ALA A 102 -4.51 5.54 -2.95
CA ALA A 102 -3.17 5.58 -2.37
C ALA A 102 -3.27 5.11 -0.91
N LEU A 103 -3.07 3.82 -0.68
CA LEU A 103 -3.15 3.22 0.66
C LEU A 103 -1.87 3.56 1.45
N VAL A 104 -2.01 4.41 2.47
CA VAL A 104 -0.90 4.93 3.27
C VAL A 104 -0.68 4.11 4.53
N LEU A 105 0.56 3.70 4.73
CA LEU A 105 1.05 3.03 5.93
C LEU A 105 2.03 3.95 6.65
N GLY A 106 1.79 4.23 7.93
CA GLY A 106 2.67 5.03 8.76
C GLY A 106 3.89 4.28 9.30
N ASN A 107 4.74 5.03 10.01
CA ASN A 107 5.90 4.49 10.70
C ASN A 107 5.48 3.48 11.78
N GLU A 108 6.27 2.42 11.98
CA GLU A 108 5.92 1.33 12.90
C GLU A 108 5.79 1.74 14.38
N ARG A 109 6.38 2.87 14.76
CA ARG A 109 6.43 3.35 16.15
C ARG A 109 5.51 4.54 16.37
N THR A 110 5.49 5.48 15.42
CA THR A 110 4.79 6.75 15.57
C THR A 110 3.46 6.81 14.81
N GLY A 111 3.21 5.86 13.90
CA GLY A 111 2.06 5.93 13.00
C GLY A 111 2.17 7.13 12.05
N LEU A 112 1.01 7.63 11.62
CA LEU A 112 0.87 8.90 10.89
C LEU A 112 0.58 10.05 11.86
N SER A 113 1.07 11.26 11.56
CA SER A 113 0.75 12.44 12.37
C SER A 113 -0.69 12.89 12.20
N ASP A 114 -1.24 13.60 13.17
CA ASP A 114 -2.61 14.14 13.09
C ASP A 114 -2.75 15.12 11.91
N GLU A 115 -1.70 15.89 11.59
CA GLU A 115 -1.66 16.80 10.44
C GLU A 115 -1.77 16.02 9.13
N PHE A 116 -1.01 14.93 8.97
CA PHE A 116 -1.07 14.10 7.77
C PHE A 116 -2.45 13.43 7.62
N LEU A 117 -3.00 12.93 8.73
CA LEU A 117 -4.33 12.30 8.74
C LEU A 117 -5.43 13.29 8.35
N ALA A 118 -5.32 14.56 8.76
CA ALA A 118 -6.28 15.61 8.42
C ALA A 118 -6.30 15.96 6.92
N GLU A 119 -5.18 15.73 6.22
CA GLU A 119 -5.07 15.93 4.76
C GLU A 119 -5.50 14.70 3.93
N CYS A 120 -5.69 13.54 4.57
CA CYS A 120 -6.18 12.35 3.88
C CYS A 120 -7.69 12.42 3.62
N ASP A 121 -8.12 12.02 2.41
CA ASP A 121 -9.54 11.91 2.07
C ASP A 121 -10.30 10.88 2.92
N ALA A 122 -9.59 9.84 3.39
CA ALA A 122 -10.17 8.85 4.28
C ALA A 122 -9.13 8.28 5.25
N VAL A 123 -9.59 7.98 6.47
CA VAL A 123 -8.87 7.17 7.45
C VAL A 123 -9.66 5.89 7.72
N VAL A 124 -9.01 4.75 7.50
CA VAL A 124 -9.60 3.42 7.69
C VAL A 124 -8.84 2.64 8.74
N ARG A 125 -9.54 1.73 9.43
CA ARG A 125 -8.96 0.88 10.48
C ARG A 125 -9.32 -0.58 10.31
N ILE A 126 -8.43 -1.44 10.77
CA ILE A 126 -8.72 -2.87 10.94
C ILE A 126 -9.34 -3.06 12.32
N PRO A 127 -10.57 -3.60 12.42
CA PRO A 127 -11.14 -3.94 13.72
C PRO A 127 -10.27 -4.95 14.47
N GLN A 128 -9.92 -4.62 15.72
CA GLN A 128 -9.18 -5.50 16.62
C GLN A 128 -10.07 -5.82 17.83
N PHE A 129 -10.16 -7.11 18.19
CA PHE A 129 -11.03 -7.58 19.28
C PHE A 129 -10.24 -8.04 20.52
N GLY A 130 -8.92 -8.16 20.41
CA GLY A 130 -8.03 -8.58 21.51
C GLY A 130 -7.22 -7.41 22.08
N PRO A 131 -6.58 -7.60 23.24
CA PRO A 131 -5.82 -6.56 23.95
C PRO A 131 -4.41 -6.40 23.37
N VAL A 132 -4.31 -5.92 22.12
CA VAL A 132 -3.04 -5.58 21.48
C VAL A 132 -3.06 -4.12 21.05
N ALA A 133 -1.90 -3.45 21.10
CA ALA A 133 -1.79 -2.07 20.66
C ALA A 133 -2.08 -1.93 19.16
N SER A 134 -1.43 -2.76 18.34
CA SER A 134 -1.59 -2.74 16.89
C SER A 134 -1.17 -4.07 16.25
N LEU A 135 -1.65 -4.31 15.04
CA LEU A 135 -1.09 -5.32 14.15
C LEU A 135 0.29 -4.89 13.61
N ASN A 136 1.10 -5.87 13.21
CA ASN A 136 2.25 -5.59 12.38
C ASN A 136 1.82 -4.90 11.07
N VAL A 137 2.52 -3.83 10.68
CA VAL A 137 2.19 -3.01 9.51
C VAL A 137 2.12 -3.78 8.18
N ALA A 138 2.94 -4.82 7.99
CA ALA A 138 2.88 -5.63 6.78
C ALA A 138 1.65 -6.55 6.76
N ILE A 139 1.22 -7.04 7.93
CA ILE A 139 -0.05 -7.77 8.08
C ILE A 139 -1.22 -6.82 7.85
N ALA A 140 -1.17 -5.62 8.43
CA ALA A 140 -2.19 -4.60 8.26
C ALA A 140 -2.36 -4.21 6.78
N HIS A 141 -1.24 -3.97 6.09
CA HIS A 141 -1.21 -3.75 4.64
C HIS A 141 -1.89 -4.88 3.87
N GLY A 142 -1.55 -6.14 4.16
CA GLY A 142 -2.13 -7.27 3.46
C GLY A 142 -3.64 -7.38 3.64
N MET A 143 -4.14 -7.14 4.85
CA MET A 143 -5.58 -7.14 5.11
C MET A 143 -6.30 -6.00 4.37
N ALA A 144 -5.76 -4.79 4.43
CA ALA A 144 -6.36 -3.63 3.76
C ALA A 144 -6.28 -3.74 2.23
N ALA A 145 -5.15 -4.16 1.68
CA ALA A 145 -4.98 -4.34 0.24
C ALA A 145 -5.87 -5.46 -0.30
N TYR A 146 -6.01 -6.58 0.43
CA TYR A 146 -6.95 -7.63 0.06
C TYR A 146 -8.40 -7.15 0.09
N GLU A 147 -8.81 -6.45 1.16
CA GLU A 147 -10.17 -5.93 1.28
C GLU A 147 -10.49 -4.92 0.18
N LEU A 148 -9.57 -4.01 -0.12
CA LEU A 148 -9.66 -3.08 -1.24
C LEU A 148 -9.84 -3.84 -2.56
N GLN A 149 -9.03 -4.86 -2.85
CA GLN A 149 -9.19 -5.63 -4.09
C GLN A 149 -10.47 -6.48 -4.11
N ARG A 150 -10.89 -7.05 -2.98
CA ARG A 150 -12.16 -7.79 -2.84
C ARG A 150 -13.37 -6.89 -3.08
N SER A 151 -13.30 -5.64 -2.63
CA SER A 151 -14.37 -4.65 -2.82
C SER A 151 -14.51 -4.20 -4.28
N ARG A 152 -13.45 -4.40 -5.08
CA ARG A 152 -13.43 -4.06 -6.50
C ARG A 152 -13.99 -5.22 -7.31
N GLN A 153 -14.83 -4.89 -8.29
CA GLN A 153 -15.13 -5.80 -9.39
C GLN A 153 -13.94 -5.80 -10.36
N ASP A 154 -12.78 -6.27 -9.89
CA ASP A 154 -11.58 -6.34 -10.72
C ASP A 154 -11.81 -7.36 -11.84
N PRO A 155 -11.84 -6.95 -13.12
CA PRO A 155 -12.11 -7.87 -14.22
C PRO A 155 -10.91 -8.77 -14.54
N ARG A 156 -9.75 -8.56 -13.90
CA ARG A 156 -8.57 -9.41 -14.08
C ARG A 156 -8.85 -10.81 -13.56
N ILE A 157 -8.50 -11.82 -14.35
CA ILE A 157 -8.58 -13.22 -13.92
C ILE A 157 -7.54 -13.45 -12.81
N PRO A 158 -7.94 -13.90 -11.61
CA PRO A 158 -7.00 -14.23 -10.56
C PRO A 158 -5.97 -15.22 -11.06
N VAL A 159 -4.73 -14.86 -10.82
CA VAL A 159 -3.57 -15.58 -11.28
C VAL A 159 -3.43 -16.86 -10.43
N ALA A 160 -3.65 -18.03 -11.03
CA ALA A 160 -3.63 -19.34 -10.35
C ALA A 160 -2.40 -20.17 -10.76
N GLY A 161 -1.67 -20.71 -9.77
CA GLY A 161 -0.46 -21.50 -9.98
C GLY A 161 0.71 -21.04 -9.11
N LYS A 162 1.79 -21.84 -9.03
CA LYS A 162 2.93 -21.56 -8.15
C LYS A 162 3.83 -20.41 -8.65
N TYR A 163 3.91 -20.22 -9.96
CA TYR A 163 4.60 -19.12 -10.67
C TYR A 163 3.98 -18.89 -12.06
N PRO A 164 2.78 -18.34 -12.13
CA PRO A 164 2.16 -17.98 -13.39
C PRO A 164 2.96 -16.87 -14.06
N GLU A 165 3.25 -17.02 -15.36
CA GLU A 165 3.89 -16.00 -16.18
C GLU A 165 3.17 -14.66 -16.01
N PRO A 166 3.90 -13.52 -15.95
CA PRO A 166 3.26 -12.21 -15.80
C PRO A 166 2.25 -12.01 -16.93
N TYR A 167 1.02 -11.63 -16.56
CA TYR A 167 -0.06 -11.36 -17.49
C TYR A 167 0.43 -10.37 -18.55
N ARG A 168 0.61 -10.85 -19.79
CA ARG A 168 0.83 -10.01 -20.97
C ARG A 168 -0.55 -9.69 -21.53
N PRO A 169 -0.98 -8.42 -21.56
CA PRO A 169 -2.21 -8.05 -22.25
C PRO A 169 -2.08 -8.52 -23.70
N THR A 170 -2.94 -9.45 -24.11
CA THR A 170 -3.05 -9.82 -25.52
C THR A 170 -3.44 -8.55 -26.27
N SER A 171 -2.64 -8.16 -27.25
CA SER A 171 -2.95 -7.08 -28.20
C SER A 171 -4.42 -7.15 -28.59
N LYS A 172 -5.11 -6.00 -28.53
CA LYS A 172 -6.55 -5.84 -28.86
C LYS A 172 -6.92 -6.61 -30.14
N PRO A 173 -8.14 -7.16 -30.26
CA PRO A 173 -8.64 -7.60 -31.55
C PRO A 173 -8.69 -6.42 -32.52
N GLN A 174 -8.35 -6.71 -33.78
CA GLN A 174 -8.36 -5.79 -34.91
C GLN A 174 -9.72 -5.12 -35.12
#